data_AF-J6EXJ3-F1
#
_entry.id   AF-J6EXJ3-F1
#
_cell.length_a   1.000
_cell.length_b   1.000
_cell.length_c   1.000
_cell.angle_alpha   90.00
_cell.angle_beta   90.00
_cell.angle_gamma   90.00
#
_symmetry.space_group_name_H-M   'P 1'
#
loop_
_entity.id
_entity.type
_entity.pdbx_description
1 polymer ?
#
loop_
_entity_poly.entity_id
_entity_poly.type
_entity_poly.pdbx_seq_one_letter_code
_entity_poly.pdbx_strand_id
1 'polypeptide(L)'
;MSSPDASSRKRARISEPGASAPLSRPVLAELLKSFSQEEVLNFLLDSAARDPQVSDDVQAAFEKRKKAESERSRDFDHFSKSIWKDLNVTYDRASGRRQYDAGYEVCADIESTFYTIAKETPAYATSGTKLSALETMRKILKSLVLSQGEVPKVARNNFYSIEEMIAVAKTFNKQEAGMARRRGLVARLEELRGLQADYLEVWDVQNVIDIKEAEAT
;
A
#
# COMPACT_ATOMS: atom_id res chain seq x y z
N MET A 1 -78.06 -47.39 -1.51
CA MET A 1 -76.65 -47.49 -1.09
C MET A 1 -75.82 -47.00 -2.28
N SER A 2 -75.63 -45.69 -2.42
CA SER A 2 -74.47 -44.93 -1.89
C SER A 2 -73.13 -45.49 -2.34
N SER A 3 -72.55 -44.93 -3.41
CA SER A 3 -71.32 -44.11 -3.30
C SER A 3 -70.86 -43.57 -4.67
N PRO A 4 -70.36 -42.32 -4.75
CA PRO A 4 -69.94 -41.67 -5.99
C PRO A 4 -68.42 -41.56 -6.17
N ASP A 5 -68.03 -41.46 -7.44
CA ASP A 5 -67.01 -40.57 -8.02
C ASP A 5 -65.58 -40.54 -7.42
N ALA A 6 -64.67 -41.31 -8.05
CA ALA A 6 -63.24 -41.23 -7.82
C ALA A 6 -62.64 -40.07 -8.64
N SER A 7 -62.70 -38.86 -8.08
CA SER A 7 -62.05 -37.67 -8.62
C SER A 7 -60.52 -37.85 -8.68
N SER A 8 -60.00 -37.94 -9.90
CA SER A 8 -58.58 -38.01 -10.21
C SER A 8 -57.90 -36.68 -9.90
N ARG A 9 -57.37 -36.53 -8.68
CA ARG A 9 -56.62 -35.35 -8.26
C ARG A 9 -55.21 -35.37 -8.88
N LYS A 10 -55.05 -34.70 -10.02
CA LYS A 10 -53.76 -34.16 -10.48
C LYS A 10 -53.15 -33.34 -9.35
N ARG A 11 -52.12 -33.86 -8.66
CA ARG A 11 -51.28 -33.04 -7.78
C ARG A 11 -50.49 -32.07 -8.66
N ALA A 12 -50.88 -30.81 -8.63
CA ALA A 12 -50.07 -29.71 -9.14
C ALA A 12 -48.71 -29.73 -8.41
N ARG A 13 -47.61 -29.75 -9.16
CA ARG A 13 -46.29 -29.38 -8.63
C ARG A 13 -46.41 -27.93 -8.17
N ILE A 14 -46.27 -27.72 -6.86
CA ILE A 14 -46.05 -26.39 -6.30
C ILE A 14 -44.63 -26.02 -6.72
N SER A 15 -44.53 -25.15 -7.73
CA SER A 15 -43.29 -24.47 -8.05
C SER A 15 -42.93 -23.58 -6.86
N GLU A 16 -41.74 -23.77 -6.29
CA GLU A 16 -41.23 -22.86 -5.26
C GLU A 16 -41.20 -21.42 -5.83
N PRO A 17 -41.82 -20.44 -5.15
CA PRO A 17 -41.74 -19.05 -5.56
C PRO A 17 -40.41 -18.47 -5.08
N GLY A 18 -39.55 -18.04 -6.01
CA GLY A 18 -38.56 -17.00 -5.68
C GLY A 18 -37.10 -17.19 -6.09
N ALA A 19 -36.73 -18.09 -7.00
CA ALA A 19 -35.40 -18.02 -7.61
C ALA A 19 -35.41 -16.98 -8.75
N SER A 20 -35.29 -15.69 -8.38
CA SER A 20 -34.96 -14.65 -9.36
C SER A 20 -33.64 -15.02 -10.05
N ALA A 21 -33.60 -14.98 -11.38
CA ALA A 21 -32.37 -15.27 -12.11
C ALA A 21 -31.26 -14.31 -11.64
N PRO A 22 -30.02 -14.80 -11.41
CA PRO A 22 -28.93 -13.93 -11.00
C PRO A 22 -28.71 -12.82 -12.02
N LEU A 23 -28.53 -11.59 -11.52
CA LEU A 23 -28.23 -10.43 -12.35
C LEU A 23 -27.00 -10.71 -13.22
N SER A 24 -27.00 -10.17 -14.44
CA SER A 24 -25.84 -10.30 -15.33
C SER A 24 -24.64 -9.55 -14.74
N ARG A 25 -23.43 -10.09 -14.97
CA ARG A 25 -22.17 -9.45 -14.55
C ARG A 25 -22.05 -7.95 -14.86
N PRO A 26 -22.37 -7.45 -16.06
CA PRO A 26 -22.23 -6.02 -16.34
C PRO A 26 -23.20 -5.16 -15.52
N VAL A 27 -24.44 -5.61 -15.32
CA VAL A 27 -25.42 -4.88 -14.49
C VAL A 27 -24.97 -4.87 -13.04
N LEU A 28 -24.52 -6.00 -12.52
CA LEU A 28 -24.00 -6.09 -11.16
C LEU A 28 -22.76 -5.21 -10.94
N ALA A 29 -21.85 -5.14 -11.93
CA ALA A 29 -20.66 -4.29 -11.85
C ALA A 29 -21.01 -2.80 -11.79
N GLU A 30 -21.98 -2.33 -12.59
CA GLU A 30 -22.44 -0.94 -12.53
C GLU A 30 -23.11 -0.61 -11.19
N LEU A 31 -23.92 -1.53 -10.64
CA LEU A 31 -24.50 -1.36 -9.31
C LEU A 31 -23.42 -1.32 -8.21
N LEU A 32 -22.42 -2.20 -8.26
CA LEU A 32 -21.34 -2.20 -7.28
C LEU A 32 -20.51 -0.92 -7.32
N LYS A 33 -20.38 -0.26 -8.47
CA LYS A 33 -19.68 1.04 -8.58
C LYS A 33 -20.42 2.20 -7.92
N SER A 34 -21.73 2.10 -7.70
CA SER A 34 -22.48 3.16 -7.00
C SER A 34 -22.33 3.11 -5.47
N PHE A 35 -21.78 2.02 -4.94
CA PHE A 35 -21.52 1.85 -3.51
C PHE A 35 -20.08 2.28 -3.16
N SER A 36 -19.90 2.69 -1.91
CA SER A 36 -18.58 2.91 -1.32
C SER A 36 -17.80 1.58 -1.17
N GLN A 37 -16.48 1.67 -1.01
CA GLN A 37 -15.65 0.49 -0.78
C GLN A 37 -16.04 -0.28 0.49
N GLU A 38 -16.49 0.43 1.53
CA GLU A 38 -16.92 -0.17 2.78
C GLU A 38 -18.22 -0.96 2.62
N GLU A 39 -19.20 -0.42 1.89
CA GLU A 39 -20.45 -1.13 1.59
C GLU A 39 -20.19 -2.39 0.76
N VAL A 40 -19.33 -2.31 -0.26
CA VAL A 40 -18.93 -3.47 -1.07
C VAL A 40 -18.22 -4.52 -0.22
N LEU A 41 -17.36 -4.11 0.70
CA LEU A 41 -16.68 -5.02 1.63
C LEU A 41 -17.70 -5.74 2.53
N ASN A 42 -18.65 -5.00 3.10
CA ASN A 42 -19.69 -5.57 3.97
C ASN A 42 -20.56 -6.60 3.21
N PHE A 43 -20.95 -6.31 1.96
CA PHE A 43 -21.66 -7.30 1.14
C PHE A 43 -20.86 -8.58 0.91
N LEU A 44 -19.55 -8.46 0.69
CA LEU A 44 -18.67 -9.62 0.48
C LEU A 44 -18.51 -10.43 1.77
N LEU A 45 -18.34 -9.77 2.91
CA LEU A 45 -18.26 -10.41 4.23
C LEU A 45 -19.55 -11.16 4.57
N ASP A 46 -20.71 -10.52 4.39
CA ASP A 46 -22.02 -11.14 4.61
C ASP A 46 -22.26 -12.31 3.66
N SER A 47 -21.73 -12.25 2.45
CA SER A 47 -21.83 -13.35 1.48
C SER A 47 -20.91 -14.51 1.86
N ALA A 48 -19.67 -14.24 2.26
CA ALA A 48 -18.72 -15.25 2.74
C ALA A 48 -19.19 -15.96 4.02
N ALA A 49 -19.92 -15.25 4.89
CA ALA A 49 -20.55 -15.84 6.08
C ALA A 49 -21.72 -16.79 5.76
N ARG A 50 -22.40 -16.59 4.62
CA ARG A 50 -23.55 -17.40 4.19
C ARG A 50 -23.18 -18.54 3.25
N ASP A 51 -22.13 -18.34 2.45
CA ASP A 51 -21.66 -19.29 1.45
C ASP A 51 -20.14 -19.53 1.62
N PRO A 52 -19.73 -20.71 2.14
CA PRO A 52 -18.33 -21.07 2.27
C PRO A 52 -17.53 -20.99 0.96
N GLN A 53 -18.16 -21.20 -0.19
CA GLN A 53 -17.48 -21.12 -1.49
C GLN A 53 -16.93 -19.70 -1.75
N VAL A 54 -17.66 -18.66 -1.33
CA VAL A 54 -17.20 -17.27 -1.46
C VAL A 54 -15.95 -17.03 -0.60
N SER A 55 -15.89 -17.64 0.59
CA SER A 55 -14.71 -17.58 1.44
C SER A 55 -13.51 -18.28 0.80
N ASP A 56 -13.72 -19.48 0.26
CA ASP A 56 -12.68 -20.26 -0.44
C ASP A 56 -12.16 -19.53 -1.69
N ASP A 57 -13.05 -18.92 -2.48
CA ASP A 57 -12.70 -18.15 -3.68
C ASP A 57 -11.87 -16.91 -3.32
N VAL A 58 -12.24 -16.18 -2.27
CA VAL A 58 -11.48 -15.02 -1.76
C VAL A 58 -10.10 -15.46 -1.28
N GLN A 59 -10.02 -16.54 -0.51
CA GLN A 59 -8.75 -17.09 -0.02
C GLN A 59 -7.85 -17.54 -1.17
N ALA A 60 -8.40 -18.24 -2.17
CA ALA A 60 -7.66 -18.69 -3.35
C ALA A 60 -7.16 -17.52 -4.19
N ALA A 61 -7.98 -16.48 -4.39
CA ALA A 61 -7.59 -15.27 -5.09
C ALA A 61 -6.47 -14.52 -4.35
N PHE A 62 -6.55 -14.44 -3.01
CA PHE A 62 -5.52 -13.84 -2.18
C PHE A 62 -4.20 -14.60 -2.25
N GLU A 63 -4.20 -15.93 -2.06
CA GLU A 63 -2.99 -16.75 -2.13
C GLU A 63 -2.37 -16.74 -3.53
N LYS A 64 -3.18 -16.71 -4.60
CA LYS A 64 -2.68 -16.52 -5.97
C LYS A 64 -1.96 -15.18 -6.14
N ARG A 65 -2.55 -14.09 -5.63
CA ARG A 65 -1.94 -12.75 -5.69
C ARG A 65 -0.66 -12.68 -4.87
N LYS A 66 -0.71 -13.21 -3.64
CA LYS A 66 0.42 -13.31 -2.72
C LYS A 66 1.59 -14.08 -3.34
N LYS A 67 1.32 -15.24 -3.96
CA LYS A 67 2.34 -16.03 -4.67
C LYS A 67 2.98 -15.23 -5.81
N ALA A 68 2.15 -14.68 -6.70
CA ALA A 68 2.63 -13.89 -7.83
C ALA A 68 3.47 -12.67 -7.40
N GLU A 69 3.14 -12.07 -6.26
CA GLU A 69 3.89 -10.95 -5.70
C GLU A 69 5.17 -11.40 -4.99
N SER A 70 5.14 -12.52 -4.26
CA SER A 70 6.32 -13.10 -3.61
C SER A 70 7.38 -13.60 -4.60
N GLU A 71 7.01 -13.81 -5.86
CA GLU A 71 7.93 -14.16 -6.95
C GLU A 71 8.56 -12.92 -7.60
N ARG A 72 8.02 -11.72 -7.34
CA ARG A 72 8.50 -10.46 -7.91
C ARG A 72 9.42 -9.74 -6.93
N SER A 73 10.66 -9.54 -7.34
CA SER A 73 11.57 -8.59 -6.68
C SER A 73 11.47 -7.25 -7.41
N ARG A 74 11.12 -6.19 -6.68
CA ARG A 74 11.16 -4.81 -7.20
C ARG A 74 12.39 -4.08 -6.66
N ASP A 75 12.92 -3.17 -7.48
CA ASP A 75 13.98 -2.25 -7.09
C ASP A 75 13.52 -0.81 -7.31
N PHE A 76 13.58 -0.01 -6.24
CA PHE A 76 13.09 1.35 -6.18
C PHE A 76 14.19 2.40 -6.29
N ASP A 77 15.48 2.01 -6.39
CA ASP A 77 16.63 2.92 -6.34
C ASP A 77 16.54 4.08 -7.35
N HIS A 78 15.90 3.85 -8.51
CA HIS A 78 15.66 4.85 -9.54
C HIS A 78 14.89 6.09 -9.02
N PHE A 79 13.95 5.92 -8.09
CA PHE A 79 13.23 7.04 -7.48
C PHE A 79 14.17 7.98 -6.73
N SER A 80 15.09 7.42 -5.94
CA SER A 80 16.06 8.24 -5.18
C SER A 80 16.97 9.05 -6.09
N LYS A 81 17.37 8.49 -7.25
CA LYS A 81 18.17 9.18 -8.26
C LYS A 81 17.38 10.31 -8.94
N SER A 82 16.11 10.07 -9.27
CA SER A 82 15.25 11.08 -9.90
C SER A 82 15.04 12.26 -8.95
N ILE A 83 14.59 12.00 -7.73
CA ILE A 83 14.36 13.05 -6.73
C ILE A 83 15.64 13.83 -6.42
N TRP A 84 16.79 13.14 -6.28
CA TRP A 84 18.06 13.83 -6.08
C TRP A 84 18.38 14.79 -7.22
N LYS A 85 18.13 14.37 -8.47
CA LYS A 85 18.34 15.21 -9.66
C LYS A 85 17.39 16.41 -9.66
N ASP A 86 16.13 16.23 -9.28
CA ASP A 86 15.15 17.32 -9.25
C ASP A 86 15.47 18.34 -8.16
N LEU A 87 15.93 17.87 -7.00
CA LEU A 87 16.41 18.73 -5.92
C LEU A 87 17.66 19.55 -6.30
N ASN A 88 18.62 18.96 -7.03
CA ASN A 88 19.96 19.55 -7.16
C ASN A 88 20.34 20.03 -8.58
N VAL A 89 19.67 19.57 -9.63
CA VAL A 89 20.11 19.76 -11.02
C VAL A 89 19.01 20.33 -11.90
N THR A 90 17.81 19.75 -11.89
CA THR A 90 16.75 20.05 -12.86
C THR A 90 16.39 21.54 -12.90
N TYR A 91 16.36 22.20 -11.74
CA TYR A 91 15.90 23.59 -11.60
C TYR A 91 17.00 24.57 -11.13
N ASP A 92 18.27 24.15 -11.10
CA ASP A 92 19.39 24.96 -10.60
C ASP A 92 19.54 26.30 -11.35
N ARG A 93 19.25 26.29 -12.65
CA ARG A 93 19.33 27.50 -13.51
C ARG A 93 18.02 28.26 -13.64
N ALA A 94 16.97 27.84 -12.94
CA ALA A 94 15.68 28.53 -12.97
C ALA A 94 15.75 29.84 -12.17
N SER A 95 14.85 30.78 -12.46
CA SER A 95 14.73 32.01 -11.66
C SER A 95 14.22 31.68 -10.26
N GLY A 96 14.51 32.52 -9.26
CA GLY A 96 14.13 32.27 -7.87
C GLY A 96 12.64 31.94 -7.67
N ARG A 97 11.73 32.64 -8.38
CA ARG A 97 10.29 32.31 -8.34
C ARG A 97 9.99 30.91 -8.88
N ARG A 98 10.65 30.51 -9.97
CA ARG A 98 10.48 29.16 -10.54
C ARG A 98 11.12 28.09 -9.66
N GLN A 99 12.23 28.38 -8.99
CA GLN A 99 12.83 27.48 -8.00
C GLN A 99 11.90 27.30 -6.79
N TYR A 100 11.23 28.37 -6.37
CA TYR A 100 10.22 28.30 -5.32
C TYR A 100 9.04 27.40 -5.72
N ASP A 101 8.45 27.64 -6.90
CA ASP A 101 7.35 26.82 -7.43
C ASP A 101 7.79 25.34 -7.58
N ALA A 102 8.98 25.09 -8.13
CA ALA A 102 9.55 23.74 -8.28
C ALA A 102 9.77 23.03 -6.94
N GLY A 103 10.07 23.74 -5.85
CA GLY A 103 10.19 23.14 -4.52
C GLY A 103 8.90 22.47 -4.04
N TYR A 104 7.74 23.03 -4.35
CA TYR A 104 6.45 22.40 -4.05
C TYR A 104 6.18 21.19 -4.94
N GLU A 105 6.51 21.28 -6.24
CA GLU A 105 6.38 20.15 -7.17
C GLU A 105 7.22 18.96 -6.69
N VAL A 106 8.50 19.20 -6.35
CA VAL A 106 9.39 18.14 -5.84
C VAL A 106 8.88 17.56 -4.52
N CYS A 107 8.29 18.37 -3.64
CA CYS A 107 7.66 17.88 -2.42
C CYS A 107 6.52 16.89 -2.73
N ALA A 108 5.60 17.26 -3.62
CA ALA A 108 4.51 16.41 -4.05
C ALA A 108 5.01 15.12 -4.74
N ASP A 109 6.09 15.21 -5.51
CA ASP A 109 6.72 14.05 -6.14
C ASP A 109 7.32 13.09 -5.11
N ILE A 110 7.89 13.59 -4.02
CA ILE A 110 8.36 12.75 -2.91
C ILE A 110 7.20 12.02 -2.24
N GLU A 111 6.10 12.71 -1.94
CA GLU A 111 4.89 12.12 -1.34
C GLU A 111 4.29 11.03 -2.24
N SER A 112 4.13 11.33 -3.54
CA SER A 112 3.65 10.39 -4.55
C SER A 112 4.56 9.16 -4.69
N THR A 113 5.88 9.38 -4.64
CA THR A 113 6.88 8.32 -4.64
C THR A 113 6.77 7.42 -3.42
N PHE A 114 6.63 8.01 -2.23
CA PHE A 114 6.48 7.28 -0.97
C PHE A 114 5.21 6.43 -0.98
N TYR A 115 4.09 7.01 -1.41
CA TYR A 115 2.83 6.29 -1.59
C TYR A 115 2.97 5.11 -2.55
N THR A 116 3.61 5.33 -3.69
CA THR A 116 3.84 4.28 -4.70
C THR A 116 4.69 3.13 -4.14
N ILE A 117 5.81 3.44 -3.49
CA ILE A 117 6.69 2.44 -2.88
C ILE A 117 5.94 1.65 -1.79
N ALA A 118 5.17 2.33 -0.92
CA ALA A 118 4.41 1.67 0.14
C ALA A 118 3.33 0.73 -0.42
N LYS A 119 2.59 1.19 -1.43
CA LYS A 119 1.58 0.39 -2.14
C LYS A 119 2.18 -0.85 -2.81
N GLU A 120 3.40 -0.74 -3.32
CA GLU A 120 4.14 -1.83 -3.97
C GLU A 120 4.97 -2.69 -3.00
N THR A 121 4.87 -2.43 -1.69
CA THR A 121 5.59 -3.17 -0.65
C THR A 121 4.62 -3.75 0.39
N PRO A 122 3.69 -4.65 0.01
CA PRO A 122 2.82 -5.32 0.97
C PRO A 122 3.59 -6.29 1.88
N ALA A 123 2.96 -6.76 2.96
CA ALA A 123 3.52 -7.71 3.93
C ALA A 123 4.09 -9.00 3.31
N TYR A 124 3.57 -9.42 2.16
CA TYR A 124 3.99 -10.61 1.43
C TYR A 124 4.98 -10.34 0.29
N ALA A 125 5.44 -9.09 0.11
CA ALA A 125 6.52 -8.78 -0.80
C ALA A 125 7.82 -9.48 -0.37
N THR A 126 8.73 -9.69 -1.32
CA THR A 126 10.04 -10.27 -1.02
C THR A 126 10.84 -9.38 -0.07
N SER A 127 11.74 -9.99 0.71
CA SER A 127 12.69 -9.27 1.56
C SER A 127 13.55 -8.28 0.75
N GLY A 128 13.89 -8.63 -0.50
CA GLY A 128 14.60 -7.76 -1.43
C GLY A 128 13.81 -6.48 -1.74
N THR A 129 12.53 -6.61 -2.10
CA THR A 129 11.62 -5.48 -2.33
C THR A 129 11.52 -4.58 -1.11
N LYS A 130 11.29 -5.17 0.08
CA LYS A 130 11.15 -4.42 1.35
C LYS A 130 12.42 -3.64 1.71
N LEU A 131 13.58 -4.26 1.54
CA LEU A 131 14.88 -3.61 1.78
C LEU A 131 15.15 -2.49 0.78
N SER A 132 14.85 -2.70 -0.51
CA SER A 132 14.99 -1.66 -1.53
C SER A 132 14.07 -0.48 -1.26
N ALA A 133 12.84 -0.74 -0.81
CA ALA A 133 11.85 0.29 -0.47
C ALA A 133 12.36 1.23 0.64
N LEU A 134 12.71 0.67 1.81
CA LEU A 134 13.20 1.48 2.93
C LEU A 134 14.52 2.18 2.61
N GLU A 135 15.45 1.53 1.91
CA GLU A 135 16.71 2.17 1.54
C GLU A 135 16.48 3.35 0.59
N THR A 136 15.55 3.21 -0.36
CA THR A 136 15.20 4.27 -1.31
C THR A 136 14.53 5.44 -0.60
N MET A 137 13.52 5.19 0.24
CA MET A 137 12.86 6.23 1.04
C MET A 137 13.88 6.96 1.93
N ARG A 138 14.76 6.23 2.60
CA ARG A 138 15.84 6.81 3.42
C ARG A 138 16.78 7.69 2.60
N LYS A 139 17.20 7.26 1.40
CA LYS A 139 18.06 8.06 0.50
C LYS A 139 17.37 9.36 0.06
N ILE A 140 16.07 9.32 -0.19
CA ILE A 140 15.28 10.50 -0.54
C ILE A 140 15.28 11.49 0.63
N LEU A 141 14.94 11.05 1.84
CA LEU A 141 14.97 11.91 3.03
C LEU A 141 16.37 12.47 3.30
N LYS A 142 17.42 11.65 3.16
CA LYS A 142 18.81 12.12 3.30
C LYS A 142 19.15 13.19 2.26
N SER A 143 18.68 13.05 1.03
CA SER A 143 18.87 14.07 -0.02
C SER A 143 18.13 15.35 0.33
N LEU A 144 16.91 15.26 0.86
CA LEU A 144 16.11 16.42 1.28
C LEU A 144 16.78 17.21 2.41
N VAL A 145 17.41 16.49 3.36
CA VAL A 145 18.13 17.08 4.49
C VAL A 145 19.47 17.70 4.06
N LEU A 146 20.26 17.01 3.22
CA LEU A 146 21.63 17.46 2.90
C LEU A 146 21.71 18.44 1.73
N SER A 147 20.75 18.39 0.80
CA SER A 147 20.78 19.26 -0.39
C SER A 147 20.61 20.74 -0.01
N GLN A 148 21.26 21.60 -0.79
CA GLN A 148 21.30 23.05 -0.57
C GLN A 148 20.67 23.78 -1.76
N GLY A 149 20.28 25.04 -1.55
CA GLY A 149 19.60 25.87 -2.56
C GLY A 149 18.12 26.05 -2.28
N GLU A 150 17.45 26.81 -3.14
CA GLU A 150 16.06 27.22 -2.90
C GLU A 150 15.07 26.06 -3.06
N VAL A 151 15.23 25.21 -4.09
CA VAL A 151 14.35 24.05 -4.32
C VAL A 151 14.36 23.07 -3.14
N PRO A 152 15.53 22.58 -2.65
CA PRO A 152 15.54 21.68 -1.50
C PRO A 152 15.06 22.34 -0.21
N LYS A 153 15.31 23.64 -0.04
CA LYS A 153 14.80 24.38 1.13
C LYS A 153 13.28 24.43 1.14
N VAL A 154 12.65 24.78 0.02
CA VAL A 154 11.19 24.81 -0.09
C VAL A 154 10.61 23.41 0.05
N ALA A 155 11.15 22.41 -0.65
CA ALA A 155 10.66 21.04 -0.53
C ALA A 155 10.74 20.52 0.91
N ARG A 156 11.88 20.73 1.59
CA ARG A 156 12.10 20.33 2.98
C ARG A 156 11.09 20.98 3.92
N ASN A 157 10.85 22.27 3.77
CA ASN A 157 9.92 23.01 4.63
C ASN A 157 8.45 22.64 4.41
N ASN A 158 8.13 21.92 3.33
CA ASN A 158 6.75 21.55 3.00
C ASN A 158 6.50 20.03 3.07
N PHE A 159 7.52 19.21 3.39
CA PHE A 159 7.38 17.77 3.50
C PHE A 159 7.25 17.34 4.97
N TYR A 160 6.06 16.92 5.38
CA TYR A 160 5.71 16.77 6.80
C TYR A 160 5.55 15.32 7.29
N SER A 161 5.31 14.36 6.40
CA SER A 161 4.89 13.01 6.77
C SER A 161 5.83 11.93 6.23
N ILE A 162 6.09 10.91 7.05
CA ILE A 162 6.79 9.68 6.66
C ILE A 162 5.95 8.43 6.94
N GLU A 163 4.62 8.58 7.04
CA GLU A 163 3.69 7.48 7.38
C GLU A 163 3.81 6.29 6.43
N GLU A 164 4.05 6.52 5.15
CA GLU A 164 4.29 5.49 4.15
C GLU A 164 5.57 4.68 4.46
N MET A 165 6.63 5.35 4.92
CA MET A 165 7.86 4.69 5.33
C MET A 165 7.65 3.85 6.59
N ILE A 166 6.87 4.35 7.56
CA ILE A 166 6.46 3.60 8.75
C ILE A 166 5.61 2.38 8.36
N ALA A 167 4.68 2.55 7.41
CA ALA A 167 3.86 1.45 6.90
C ALA A 167 4.72 0.36 6.25
N VAL A 168 5.72 0.73 5.45
CA VAL A 168 6.70 -0.21 4.89
C VAL A 168 7.47 -0.91 6.00
N ALA A 169 7.98 -0.20 7.01
CA ALA A 169 8.70 -0.80 8.14
C ALA A 169 7.85 -1.84 8.89
N LYS A 170 6.56 -1.57 9.09
CA LYS A 170 5.60 -2.50 9.73
C LYS A 170 5.37 -3.80 8.95
N THR A 171 5.72 -3.84 7.66
CA THR A 171 5.61 -5.05 6.83
C THR A 171 6.69 -6.09 7.07
N PHE A 172 7.79 -5.72 7.72
CA PHE A 172 8.89 -6.63 8.02
C PHE A 172 8.47 -7.67 9.06
N ASN A 173 8.88 -8.92 8.83
CA ASN A 173 8.90 -9.96 9.85
C ASN A 173 10.26 -9.97 10.59
N LYS A 174 10.37 -10.80 11.64
CA LYS A 174 11.59 -10.87 12.48
C LYS A 174 12.86 -11.23 11.70
N GLN A 175 12.76 -12.17 10.75
CA GLN A 175 13.91 -12.60 9.95
C GLN A 175 14.39 -11.50 9.00
N GLU A 176 13.44 -10.81 8.36
CA GLU A 176 13.69 -9.67 7.48
C GLU A 176 14.30 -8.49 8.26
N ALA A 177 13.79 -8.23 9.48
CA ALA A 177 14.34 -7.23 10.40
C ALA A 177 15.80 -7.52 10.75
N GLY A 178 16.11 -8.78 11.09
CA GLY A 178 17.49 -9.23 11.33
C GLY A 178 18.38 -9.07 10.10
N MET A 179 17.84 -9.30 8.90
CA MET A 179 18.57 -9.06 7.64
C MET A 179 18.84 -7.58 7.41
N ALA A 180 17.86 -6.70 7.65
CA ALA A 180 18.02 -5.24 7.54
C ALA A 180 19.15 -4.74 8.45
N ARG A 181 19.19 -5.20 9.70
CA ARG A 181 20.27 -4.88 10.65
C ARG A 181 21.64 -5.35 10.16
N ARG A 182 21.77 -6.61 9.74
CA ARG A 182 23.05 -7.16 9.21
C ARG A 182 23.54 -6.43 7.96
N ARG A 183 22.63 -5.92 7.12
CA ARG A 183 22.98 -5.13 5.93
C ARG A 183 23.18 -3.64 6.23
N GLY A 184 23.23 -3.25 7.51
CA GLY A 184 23.47 -1.87 7.94
C GLY A 184 22.36 -0.89 7.56
N LEU A 185 21.14 -1.35 7.27
CA LEU A 185 20.02 -0.44 6.98
C LEU A 185 19.64 0.34 8.23
N VAL A 186 19.56 -0.32 9.39
CA VAL A 186 19.21 0.33 10.67
C VAL A 186 20.23 1.41 11.05
N ALA A 187 21.53 1.12 10.95
CA ALA A 187 22.57 2.12 11.21
C ALA A 187 22.46 3.36 10.29
N ARG A 188 22.06 3.18 9.03
CA ARG A 188 21.81 4.29 8.09
C ARG A 188 20.52 5.05 8.40
N LEU A 189 19.51 4.40 8.99
CA LEU A 189 18.30 5.07 9.47
C LEU A 189 18.59 5.89 10.73
N GLU A 190 19.44 5.38 11.63
CA GLU A 190 19.95 6.13 12.78
C GLU A 190 20.77 7.36 12.36
N GLU A 191 21.63 7.20 11.34
CA GLU A 191 22.34 8.33 10.71
C GLU A 191 21.34 9.38 10.20
N LEU A 192 20.29 8.95 9.49
CA LEU A 192 19.25 9.85 8.99
C LEU A 192 18.54 10.58 10.13
N ARG A 193 18.18 9.88 11.22
CA ARG A 193 17.56 10.49 12.40
C ARG A 193 18.47 11.57 13.01
N GLY A 194 19.77 11.30 13.09
CA GLY A 194 20.76 12.27 13.57
C GLY A 194 20.84 13.50 12.68
N LEU A 195 20.95 13.30 11.36
CA LEU A 195 20.97 14.41 10.40
C LEU A 195 19.68 15.22 10.44
N GLN A 196 18.53 14.57 10.59
CA GLN A 196 17.24 15.24 10.60
C GLN A 196 17.10 16.19 11.79
N ALA A 197 17.63 15.85 12.98
CA ALA A 197 17.58 16.70 14.17
C ALA A 197 18.20 18.09 13.91
N ASP A 198 19.17 18.19 13.00
CA ASP A 198 19.82 19.46 12.65
C ASP A 198 18.97 20.36 11.73
N TYR A 199 17.91 19.82 11.11
CA TYR A 199 17.14 20.52 10.08
C TYR A 199 15.62 20.53 10.25
N LEU A 200 15.02 19.49 10.86
CA LEU A 200 13.57 19.26 10.90
C LEU A 200 13.16 18.28 12.03
N GLU A 201 12.64 18.71 13.17
CA GLU A 201 12.14 17.77 14.22
C GLU A 201 10.77 17.13 13.91
N VAL A 202 10.35 17.05 12.63
CA VAL A 202 8.98 16.66 12.26
C VAL A 202 8.79 15.17 11.95
N TRP A 203 9.82 14.45 11.51
CA TRP A 203 9.68 13.04 11.15
C TRP A 203 10.06 12.13 12.31
N ASP A 204 9.14 11.25 12.73
CA ASP A 204 9.40 10.23 13.73
C ASP A 204 10.09 9.00 13.09
N VAL A 205 11.37 9.16 12.76
CA VAL A 205 12.18 8.07 12.19
C VAL A 205 12.40 6.94 13.19
N GLN A 206 12.13 7.15 14.49
CA GLN A 206 12.23 6.08 15.49
C GLN A 206 11.26 4.94 15.18
N ASN A 207 10.02 5.23 14.78
CA ASN A 207 9.05 4.21 14.35
C ASN A 207 9.51 3.38 13.15
N VAL A 208 10.44 3.91 12.35
CA VAL A 208 11.06 3.20 11.21
C VAL A 208 12.31 2.45 11.66
N ILE A 209 13.01 2.90 12.70
CA ILE A 209 14.15 2.19 13.29
C ILE A 209 13.67 0.96 14.08
N ASP A 210 12.52 1.08 14.75
CA ASP A 210 11.86 0.05 15.54
C ASP A 210 11.22 -1.08 14.69
N ILE A 211 11.79 -1.35 13.50
CA ILE A 211 11.43 -2.51 12.67
C ILE A 211 11.47 -3.76 13.55
N LYS A 212 10.26 -4.27 13.86
CA LYS A 212 9.93 -5.32 14.84
C LYS A 212 11.15 -5.78 15.64
N GLU A 213 11.40 -5.10 16.74
CA GLU A 213 12.29 -5.60 17.77
C GLU A 213 11.69 -6.89 18.31
N ALA A 214 12.32 -8.01 17.99
CA ALA A 214 12.05 -9.25 18.66
C ALA A 214 13.38 -9.87 19.02
N GLU A 215 13.78 -9.51 20.23
CA GLU A 215 14.66 -10.21 21.15
C GLU A 215 15.35 -11.44 20.55
N ALA A 216 16.67 -11.32 20.43
CA ALA A 216 17.53 -12.48 20.54
C ALA A 216 17.42 -12.98 21.99
N THR A 217 16.49 -13.90 22.24
CA THR A 217 16.54 -14.83 23.36
C THR A 217 16.07 -16.19 22.89
#